data_AF-A0A3C1EJS1-F1
#
_entry.id   AF-A0A3C1EJS1-F1
#
_cell.length_a   1.000
_cell.length_b   1.000
_cell.length_c   1.000
_cell.angle_alpha   90.00
_cell.angle_beta   90.00
_cell.angle_gamma   90.00
#
_symmetry.space_group_name_H-M   'P 1'
#
loop_
_entity.id
_entity.type
_entity.pdbx_description
1 polymer ?
#
loop_
_entity_poly.entity_id
_entity_poly.type
_entity_poly.pdbx_seq_one_letter_code
_entity_poly.pdbx_strand_id
1 'polypeptide(L)'
;MMRLTKPVVFFDLETTGVACERDRIVDIALLRREPDGSEDILAALVDPGMPIPAEASAVHHITDAMVRGQPKFVQLAPKILSFIGDADLAGFGVLKFDIPMLLAEFKRSGLQFPMEGRRVVDALTIFHRLEPRNLSAAYKFYCGRTLEGAHRAETDARASLAVLEAQVERYPDLPRDLSGLAGFCQMRDSRNVDADGKLVWRNGQASFNFGKHRTLTLQEVARKEPSYLEWLMGAEKTTPELTEICRQALAGRFPVKPGQE
;
A
#
# COMPACT_ATOMS: atom_id res chain seq x y z
N MET A 1 -11.19 -25.61 11.42
CA MET A 1 -11.98 -24.55 10.75
C MET A 1 -12.35 -23.48 11.77
N MET A 2 -12.39 -22.20 11.37
CA MET A 2 -12.78 -21.09 12.26
C MET A 2 -14.21 -21.31 12.77
N ARG A 3 -14.44 -21.19 14.09
CA ARG A 3 -15.77 -21.29 14.69
C ARG A 3 -16.40 -19.91 14.74
N LEU A 4 -17.49 -19.72 14.01
CA LEU A 4 -18.22 -18.47 13.93
C LEU A 4 -19.46 -18.52 14.84
N THR A 5 -19.67 -17.47 15.62
CA THR A 5 -20.88 -17.31 16.47
C THR A 5 -21.90 -16.35 15.86
N LYS A 6 -21.48 -15.57 14.86
CA LYS A 6 -22.30 -14.73 14.00
C LYS A 6 -21.56 -14.61 12.64
N PRO A 7 -22.21 -14.06 11.61
CA PRO A 7 -21.63 -14.00 10.27
C PRO A 7 -20.38 -13.11 10.23
N VAL A 8 -19.51 -13.34 9.27
CA VAL A 8 -18.33 -12.49 9.01
C VAL A 8 -18.29 -12.12 7.53
N VAL A 9 -17.96 -10.86 7.23
CA VAL A 9 -17.72 -10.39 5.87
C VAL A 9 -16.23 -10.12 5.69
N PHE A 10 -15.63 -10.89 4.79
CA PHE A 10 -14.31 -10.60 4.24
C PHE A 10 -14.47 -9.61 3.09
N PHE A 11 -13.62 -8.59 3.04
CA PHE A 11 -13.68 -7.62 1.95
C PHE A 11 -12.34 -7.00 1.61
N ASP A 12 -12.30 -6.49 0.39
CA ASP A 12 -11.16 -5.84 -0.24
C ASP A 12 -11.69 -4.76 -1.21
N LEU A 13 -10.96 -3.65 -1.32
CA LEU A 13 -11.35 -2.50 -2.13
C LEU A 13 -10.23 -2.09 -3.08
N GLU A 14 -10.61 -1.79 -4.32
CA GLU A 14 -9.76 -1.03 -5.23
C GLU A 14 -10.23 0.40 -5.33
N THR A 15 -9.29 1.34 -5.41
CA THR A 15 -9.59 2.76 -5.23
C THR A 15 -8.78 3.64 -6.16
N THR A 16 -9.25 4.86 -6.39
CA THR A 16 -8.50 5.89 -7.13
C THR A 16 -7.23 6.35 -6.40
N GLY A 17 -7.04 5.98 -5.14
CA GLY A 17 -5.90 6.38 -4.32
C GLY A 17 -6.11 6.11 -2.83
N VAL A 18 -5.12 6.47 -2.01
CA VAL A 18 -5.05 6.06 -0.60
C VAL A 18 -5.60 7.07 0.42
N ALA A 19 -6.10 8.23 -0.03
CA ALA A 19 -6.60 9.29 0.84
C ALA A 19 -8.13 9.24 0.95
N CYS A 20 -8.63 8.60 2.01
CA CYS A 20 -10.06 8.34 2.25
C CYS A 20 -10.97 9.57 2.13
N GLU A 21 -10.47 10.77 2.42
CA GLU A 21 -11.23 12.03 2.34
C GLU A 21 -11.58 12.43 0.90
N ARG A 22 -10.76 12.04 -0.09
CA ARG A 22 -10.88 12.51 -1.48
C ARG A 22 -10.89 11.42 -2.53
N ASP A 23 -10.28 10.28 -2.26
CA ASP A 23 -10.24 9.15 -3.20
C ASP A 23 -11.57 8.37 -3.12
N ARG A 24 -11.82 7.52 -4.12
CA ARG A 24 -13.09 6.82 -4.34
C ARG A 24 -12.85 5.35 -4.60
N ILE A 25 -13.81 4.53 -4.21
CA ILE A 25 -13.84 3.09 -4.54
C ILE A 25 -14.16 2.94 -6.03
N VAL A 26 -13.40 2.07 -6.72
CA VAL A 26 -13.60 1.70 -8.13
C VAL A 26 -13.97 0.21 -8.30
N ASP A 27 -13.66 -0.62 -7.32
CA ASP A 27 -14.12 -2.01 -7.21
C ASP A 27 -14.30 -2.37 -5.74
N ILE A 28 -15.29 -3.20 -5.46
CA ILE A 28 -15.58 -3.71 -4.12
C ILE A 28 -15.97 -5.18 -4.20
N ALA A 29 -15.34 -6.00 -3.37
CA ALA A 29 -15.70 -7.40 -3.18
C ALA A 29 -16.00 -7.68 -1.71
N LEU A 30 -17.14 -8.30 -1.44
CA LEU A 30 -17.62 -8.70 -0.11
C LEU A 30 -17.94 -10.19 -0.16
N LEU A 31 -17.22 -11.01 0.60
CA LEU A 31 -17.55 -12.41 0.84
C LEU A 31 -18.12 -12.54 2.24
N ARG A 32 -19.41 -12.86 2.33
CA ARG A 32 -20.10 -13.14 3.58
C ARG A 32 -20.02 -14.63 3.86
N ARG A 33 -19.62 -15.00 5.07
CA ARG A 33 -19.61 -16.38 5.55
C ARG A 33 -20.45 -16.51 6.81
N GLU A 34 -21.37 -17.47 6.76
CA GLU A 34 -22.30 -17.78 7.84
C GLU A 34 -21.71 -18.79 8.84
N PRO A 35 -22.27 -18.90 10.07
CA PRO A 35 -21.83 -19.87 11.06
C PRO A 35 -21.89 -21.34 10.62
N ASP A 36 -22.83 -21.68 9.74
CA ASP A 36 -22.95 -23.03 9.16
C ASP A 36 -21.92 -23.30 8.05
N GLY A 37 -21.14 -22.27 7.66
CA GLY A 37 -20.11 -22.34 6.64
C GLY A 37 -20.58 -22.02 5.23
N SER A 38 -21.87 -21.69 5.02
CA SER A 38 -22.34 -21.17 3.73
C SER A 38 -21.71 -19.80 3.41
N GLU A 39 -21.56 -19.53 2.12
CA GLU A 39 -20.87 -18.34 1.61
C GLU A 39 -21.70 -17.68 0.52
N ASP A 40 -21.78 -16.35 0.59
CA ASP A 40 -22.37 -15.48 -0.42
C ASP A 40 -21.34 -14.41 -0.82
N ILE A 41 -21.39 -13.96 -2.09
CA ILE A 41 -20.48 -12.94 -2.60
C ILE A 41 -21.27 -11.80 -3.24
N LEU A 42 -20.89 -10.57 -2.89
CA LEU A 42 -21.27 -9.35 -3.60
C LEU A 42 -19.99 -8.70 -4.13
N ALA A 43 -19.85 -8.63 -5.45
CA ALA A 43 -18.78 -7.90 -6.12
C ALA A 43 -19.36 -6.89 -7.11
N ALA A 44 -18.75 -5.72 -7.24
CA ALA A 44 -19.18 -4.70 -8.18
C ALA A 44 -18.05 -3.70 -8.52
N LEU A 45 -17.87 -3.44 -9.81
CA LEU A 45 -17.22 -2.22 -10.26
C LEU A 45 -18.08 -1.00 -9.91
N VAL A 46 -17.43 0.10 -9.56
CA VAL A 46 -18.07 1.33 -9.10
C VAL A 46 -17.59 2.49 -9.96
N ASP A 47 -18.53 3.31 -10.45
CA ASP A 47 -18.19 4.61 -11.05
C ASP A 47 -17.74 5.56 -9.94
N PRO A 48 -16.44 5.94 -9.87
CA PRO A 48 -15.95 6.83 -8.81
C PRO A 48 -16.40 8.29 -9.00
N GLY A 49 -16.98 8.64 -10.15
CA GLY A 49 -17.36 10.02 -10.49
C GLY A 49 -16.16 10.96 -10.69
N MET A 50 -14.96 10.40 -10.86
CA MET A 50 -13.71 11.12 -11.12
C MET A 50 -12.76 10.27 -11.97
N PRO A 51 -11.79 10.86 -12.68
CA PRO A 51 -10.79 10.07 -13.41
C PRO A 51 -9.98 9.18 -12.46
N ILE A 52 -9.71 7.94 -12.88
CA ILE A 52 -8.82 7.02 -12.16
C ILE A 52 -7.37 7.41 -12.47
N PRO A 53 -6.53 7.74 -11.46
CA PRO A 53 -5.11 8.03 -11.70
C PRO A 53 -4.37 6.86 -12.36
N ALA A 54 -3.46 7.15 -13.29
CA ALA A 54 -2.74 6.12 -14.03
C ALA A 54 -1.95 5.17 -13.11
N GLU A 55 -1.44 5.67 -11.98
CA GLU A 55 -0.73 4.85 -10.98
C GLU A 55 -1.66 3.84 -10.30
N ALA A 56 -2.92 4.22 -10.05
CA ALA A 56 -3.90 3.31 -9.47
C ALA A 56 -4.25 2.22 -10.48
N SER A 57 -4.56 2.61 -11.72
CA SER A 57 -4.77 1.66 -12.82
C SER A 57 -3.56 0.76 -13.09
N ALA A 58 -2.33 1.22 -12.87
CA ALA A 58 -1.14 0.40 -13.01
C ALA A 58 -1.03 -0.70 -11.93
N VAL A 59 -1.66 -0.49 -10.76
CA VAL A 59 -1.69 -1.46 -9.65
C VAL A 59 -2.84 -2.44 -9.82
N HIS A 60 -4.07 -1.95 -9.96
CA HIS A 60 -5.27 -2.79 -9.94
C HIS A 60 -5.86 -3.07 -11.33
N HIS A 61 -5.27 -2.52 -12.40
CA HIS A 61 -5.64 -2.77 -13.80
C HIS A 61 -7.08 -2.35 -14.21
N ILE A 62 -7.75 -1.55 -13.39
CA ILE A 62 -9.09 -1.02 -13.70
C ILE A 62 -8.93 0.35 -14.36
N THR A 63 -9.63 0.55 -15.47
CA THR A 63 -9.57 1.78 -16.28
C THR A 63 -10.88 2.54 -16.23
N ASP A 64 -10.84 3.84 -16.56
CA ASP A 64 -12.05 4.68 -16.69
C ASP A 64 -13.09 4.09 -17.66
N ALA A 65 -12.64 3.32 -18.66
CA ALA A 65 -13.54 2.66 -19.60
C ALA A 65 -14.35 1.53 -18.95
N MET A 66 -13.76 0.80 -17.99
CA MET A 66 -14.40 -0.34 -17.30
C MET A 66 -15.48 0.12 -16.31
N VAL A 67 -15.24 1.24 -15.63
CA VAL A 67 -16.18 1.79 -14.64
C VAL A 67 -17.25 2.70 -15.26
N ARG A 68 -17.13 3.02 -16.56
CA ARG A 68 -18.10 3.86 -17.27
C ARG A 68 -19.46 3.18 -17.32
N GLY A 69 -20.47 3.87 -16.79
CA GLY A 69 -21.85 3.36 -16.75
C GLY A 69 -22.12 2.37 -15.61
N GLN A 70 -21.11 2.08 -14.79
CA GLN A 70 -21.31 1.33 -13.55
C GLN A 70 -22.04 2.21 -12.51
N PRO A 71 -22.67 1.60 -11.50
CA PRO A 71 -23.30 2.35 -10.42
C PRO A 71 -22.26 3.15 -9.63
N LYS A 72 -22.61 4.35 -9.19
CA LYS A 72 -21.86 5.07 -8.16
C LYS A 72 -22.05 4.40 -6.81
N PHE A 73 -21.10 4.57 -5.89
CA PHE A 73 -21.20 3.97 -4.56
C PHE A 73 -22.53 4.29 -3.85
N VAL A 74 -23.02 5.52 -3.92
CA VAL A 74 -24.30 5.93 -3.32
C VAL A 74 -25.50 5.09 -3.78
N GLN A 75 -25.47 4.56 -5.00
CA GLN A 75 -26.51 3.69 -5.54
C GLN A 75 -26.39 2.25 -5.02
N LEU A 76 -25.17 1.80 -4.71
CA LEU A 76 -24.88 0.48 -4.15
C LEU A 76 -24.94 0.45 -2.62
N ALA A 77 -24.79 1.60 -1.96
CA ALA A 77 -24.61 1.70 -0.53
C ALA A 77 -25.74 1.00 0.27
N PRO A 78 -27.04 1.14 -0.07
CA PRO A 78 -28.09 0.39 0.62
C PRO A 78 -27.94 -1.13 0.50
N LYS A 79 -27.57 -1.62 -0.70
CA LYS A 79 -27.35 -3.05 -0.96
C LYS A 79 -26.13 -3.57 -0.20
N ILE A 80 -25.02 -2.83 -0.21
CA ILE A 80 -23.79 -3.17 0.53
C ILE A 80 -24.07 -3.20 2.03
N LEU A 81 -24.76 -2.19 2.57
CA LEU A 81 -25.11 -2.12 3.99
C LEU A 81 -25.98 -3.30 4.41
N SER A 82 -26.99 -3.63 3.61
CA SER A 82 -27.87 -4.79 3.85
C SER A 82 -27.12 -6.11 3.76
N PHE A 83 -26.20 -6.26 2.80
CA PHE A 83 -25.38 -7.46 2.63
C PHE A 83 -24.45 -7.68 3.82
N ILE A 84 -23.85 -6.62 4.35
CA ILE A 84 -23.01 -6.68 5.54
C ILE A 84 -23.85 -6.98 6.79
N GLY A 85 -25.06 -6.41 6.91
CA GLY A 85 -25.99 -6.73 8.00
C GLY A 85 -25.33 -6.50 9.36
N ASP A 86 -25.39 -7.47 10.26
CA ASP A 86 -24.79 -7.47 11.61
C ASP A 86 -23.42 -8.19 11.72
N ALA A 87 -22.87 -8.61 10.57
CA ALA A 87 -21.66 -9.40 10.49
C ALA A 87 -20.44 -8.72 11.12
N ASP A 88 -19.49 -9.51 11.60
CA ASP A 88 -18.14 -9.01 11.82
C ASP A 88 -17.44 -8.71 10.51
N LEU A 89 -16.35 -7.97 10.59
CA LEU A 89 -15.55 -7.59 9.44
C LEU A 89 -14.20 -8.29 9.47
N ALA A 90 -13.73 -8.72 8.32
CA ALA A 90 -12.42 -9.33 8.16
C ALA A 90 -11.78 -8.98 6.82
N GLY A 91 -10.48 -9.19 6.70
CA GLY A 91 -9.72 -9.05 5.45
C GLY A 91 -8.23 -8.95 5.71
N PHE A 92 -7.45 -8.51 4.71
CA PHE A 92 -6.00 -8.41 4.79
C PHE A 92 -5.55 -6.96 4.64
N GLY A 93 -5.20 -6.30 5.76
CA GLY A 93 -4.86 -4.87 5.79
C GLY A 93 -6.05 -3.92 6.04
N VAL A 94 -7.26 -4.47 6.21
CA VAL A 94 -8.53 -3.72 6.26
C VAL A 94 -8.62 -2.67 7.36
N LEU A 95 -7.93 -2.86 8.49
CA LEU A 95 -7.96 -1.91 9.61
C LEU A 95 -7.37 -0.55 9.25
N LYS A 96 -6.34 -0.53 8.40
CA LYS A 96 -5.60 0.71 8.08
C LYS A 96 -6.19 1.45 6.89
N PHE A 97 -6.90 0.76 6.01
CA PHE A 97 -7.31 1.32 4.73
C PHE A 97 -8.77 1.05 4.38
N ASP A 98 -9.16 -0.19 4.20
CA ASP A 98 -10.46 -0.54 3.62
C ASP A 98 -11.63 -0.08 4.50
N ILE A 99 -11.54 -0.27 5.81
CA ILE A 99 -12.56 0.21 6.76
C ILE A 99 -12.67 1.74 6.71
N PRO A 100 -11.60 2.54 6.90
CA PRO A 100 -11.66 3.98 6.73
C PRO A 100 -12.24 4.44 5.39
N MET A 101 -11.87 3.79 4.28
CA MET A 101 -12.37 4.12 2.94
C MET A 101 -13.87 3.83 2.81
N LEU A 102 -14.32 2.65 3.25
CA LEU A 102 -15.73 2.25 3.23
C LEU A 102 -16.60 3.19 4.08
N LEU A 103 -16.12 3.57 5.28
CA LEU A 103 -16.79 4.54 6.15
C LEU A 103 -16.91 5.91 5.49
N ALA A 104 -15.86 6.37 4.79
CA ALA A 104 -15.88 7.64 4.06
C ALA A 104 -16.90 7.63 2.90
N GLU A 105 -17.02 6.52 2.16
CA GLU A 105 -18.01 6.35 1.11
C GLU A 105 -19.46 6.29 1.63
N PHE A 106 -19.69 5.59 2.74
CA PHE A 106 -21.00 5.60 3.40
C PHE A 106 -21.39 7.00 3.87
N LYS A 107 -20.46 7.71 4.50
CA LYS A 107 -20.66 9.12 4.92
C LYS A 107 -21.00 10.01 3.73
N ARG A 108 -20.28 9.88 2.60
CA ARG A 108 -20.57 10.62 1.35
C ARG A 108 -21.94 10.30 0.77
N SER A 109 -22.43 9.08 0.99
CA SER A 109 -23.74 8.61 0.55
C SER A 109 -24.89 9.00 1.47
N GLY A 110 -24.61 9.70 2.57
CA GLY A 110 -25.61 10.08 3.57
C GLY A 110 -26.10 8.90 4.42
N LEU A 111 -25.40 7.77 4.41
CA LEU A 111 -25.70 6.59 5.21
C LEU A 111 -24.69 6.44 6.35
N GLN A 112 -25.16 6.01 7.51
CA GLN A 112 -24.28 5.62 8.60
C GLN A 112 -23.98 4.13 8.52
N PHE A 113 -22.70 3.78 8.58
CA PHE A 113 -22.27 2.41 8.74
C PHE A 113 -21.93 2.15 10.21
N PRO A 114 -22.72 1.33 10.93
CA PRO A 114 -22.52 1.13 12.36
C PRO A 114 -21.34 0.19 12.61
N MET A 115 -20.31 0.69 13.29
CA MET A 115 -19.17 -0.11 13.75
C MET A 115 -19.37 -0.69 15.16
N GLU A 116 -20.30 -0.12 15.94
CA GLU A 116 -20.58 -0.55 17.31
C GLU A 116 -20.95 -2.03 17.38
N GLY A 117 -20.34 -2.77 18.30
CA GLY A 117 -20.62 -4.21 18.48
C GLY A 117 -20.05 -5.14 17.39
N ARG A 118 -19.27 -4.62 16.43
CA ARG A 118 -18.55 -5.45 15.46
C ARG A 118 -17.12 -5.73 15.90
N ARG A 119 -16.71 -6.99 15.74
CA ARG A 119 -15.32 -7.41 15.77
C ARG A 119 -14.72 -7.16 14.40
N VAL A 120 -13.43 -6.81 14.38
CA VAL A 120 -12.66 -6.66 13.15
C VAL A 120 -11.45 -7.58 13.23
N VAL A 121 -11.27 -8.42 12.22
CA VAL A 121 -10.14 -9.34 12.10
C VAL A 121 -9.29 -8.99 10.89
N ASP A 122 -8.08 -8.51 11.14
CA ASP A 122 -7.11 -8.20 10.10
C ASP A 122 -6.03 -9.29 10.02
N ALA A 123 -6.07 -10.06 8.93
CA ALA A 123 -5.13 -11.14 8.67
C ALA A 123 -3.68 -10.64 8.51
N LEU A 124 -3.45 -9.42 8.02
CA LEU A 124 -2.11 -8.83 7.94
C LEU A 124 -1.53 -8.60 9.34
N THR A 125 -2.37 -8.15 10.28
CA THR A 125 -1.97 -7.96 11.68
C THR A 125 -1.58 -9.29 12.33
N ILE A 126 -2.32 -10.37 12.06
CA ILE A 126 -1.98 -11.71 12.54
C ILE A 126 -0.66 -12.18 11.92
N PHE A 127 -0.50 -12.02 10.60
CA PHE A 127 0.72 -12.39 9.88
C PHE A 127 1.95 -11.70 10.48
N HIS A 128 1.94 -10.38 10.69
CA HIS A 128 3.07 -9.67 11.29
C HIS A 128 3.38 -10.08 12.74
N ARG A 129 2.38 -10.58 13.48
CA ARG A 129 2.57 -11.06 14.86
C ARG A 129 3.17 -12.45 14.92
N LEU A 130 2.82 -13.33 13.97
CA LEU A 130 3.21 -14.74 13.98
C LEU A 130 4.43 -15.03 13.07
N GLU A 131 4.66 -14.20 12.06
CA GLU A 131 5.77 -14.31 11.10
C GLU A 131 6.75 -13.12 11.25
N PRO A 132 7.63 -13.15 12.26
CA PRO A 132 8.55 -12.06 12.53
C PRO A 132 9.57 -11.86 11.41
N ARG A 133 9.87 -10.60 11.10
CA ARG A 133 10.84 -10.21 10.06
C ARG A 133 12.23 -9.94 10.66
N ASN A 134 12.84 -10.97 11.25
CA ASN A 134 14.16 -10.89 11.87
C ASN A 134 15.10 -11.99 11.37
N LEU A 135 16.39 -11.89 11.70
CA LEU A 135 17.42 -12.84 11.26
C LEU A 135 17.10 -14.28 11.68
N SER A 136 16.63 -14.50 12.92
CA SER A 136 16.28 -15.84 13.40
C SER A 136 15.17 -16.48 12.58
N ALA A 137 14.16 -15.71 12.19
CA ALA A 137 13.07 -16.17 11.33
C ALA A 137 13.55 -16.46 9.91
N ALA A 138 14.38 -15.58 9.34
CA ALA A 138 14.99 -15.80 8.03
C ALA A 138 15.87 -17.05 8.01
N TYR A 139 16.73 -17.22 9.02
CA TYR A 139 17.60 -18.38 9.18
C TYR A 139 16.79 -19.68 9.30
N LYS A 140 15.69 -19.67 10.07
CA LYS A 140 14.79 -20.81 10.15
C LYS A 140 14.13 -21.13 8.81
N PHE A 141 13.65 -20.11 8.10
CA PHE A 141 12.93 -20.28 6.83
C PHE A 141 13.85 -20.75 5.69
N TYR A 142 15.04 -20.17 5.56
CA TYR A 142 15.95 -20.47 4.45
C TYR A 142 16.87 -21.66 4.76
N CYS A 143 17.35 -21.78 5.99
CA CYS A 143 18.35 -22.79 6.35
C CYS A 143 17.73 -23.99 7.10
N GLY A 144 16.45 -23.93 7.48
CA GLY A 144 15.74 -25.02 8.17
C GLY A 144 16.22 -25.25 9.62
N ARG A 145 16.92 -24.29 10.22
CA ARG A 145 17.57 -24.43 11.55
C ARG A 145 17.17 -23.31 12.50
N THR A 146 17.18 -23.60 13.80
CA THR A 146 17.02 -22.57 14.83
C THR A 146 18.35 -21.86 15.07
N LEU A 147 18.33 -20.53 15.17
CA LEU A 147 19.51 -19.74 15.50
C LEU A 147 19.75 -19.76 17.02
N GLU A 148 20.72 -20.55 17.47
CA GLU A 148 21.17 -20.59 18.86
C GLU A 148 22.23 -19.51 19.13
N GLY A 149 22.16 -18.84 20.30
CA GLY A 149 23.13 -17.81 20.66
C GLY A 149 23.02 -16.51 19.84
N ALA A 150 21.80 -16.19 19.37
CA ALA A 150 21.49 -14.91 18.70
C ALA A 150 21.94 -13.70 19.55
N HIS A 151 22.24 -12.58 18.89
CA HIS A 151 22.80 -11.36 19.48
C HIS A 151 24.29 -11.43 19.85
N ARG A 152 24.97 -12.52 19.49
CA ARG A 152 26.43 -12.55 19.39
C ARG A 152 26.83 -12.18 17.96
N ALA A 153 27.64 -11.13 17.81
CA ALA A 153 27.99 -10.58 16.50
C ALA A 153 28.53 -11.62 15.51
N GLU A 154 29.40 -12.54 15.95
CA GLU A 154 29.91 -13.61 15.08
C GLU A 154 28.79 -14.58 14.64
N THR A 155 27.94 -15.00 15.58
CA THR A 155 26.82 -15.90 15.30
C THR A 155 25.86 -15.29 14.29
N ASP A 156 25.51 -14.02 14.49
CA ASP A 156 24.60 -13.29 13.60
C ASP A 156 25.22 -13.07 12.20
N ALA A 157 26.54 -12.81 12.12
CA ALA A 157 27.25 -12.68 10.85
C ALA A 157 27.25 -14.01 10.06
N ARG A 158 27.53 -15.14 10.72
CA ARG A 158 27.50 -16.47 10.09
C ARG A 158 26.10 -16.86 9.64
N ALA A 159 25.08 -16.58 10.46
CA ALA A 159 23.70 -16.83 10.09
C ALA A 159 23.27 -15.97 8.89
N SER A 160 23.72 -14.72 8.82
CA SER A 160 23.45 -13.82 7.68
C SER A 160 24.06 -14.35 6.38
N LEU A 161 25.31 -14.85 6.43
CA LEU A 161 25.94 -15.50 5.28
C LEU A 161 25.14 -16.72 4.80
N ALA A 162 24.79 -17.62 5.73
CA ALA A 162 24.03 -18.83 5.39
C ALA A 162 22.65 -18.51 4.80
N VAL A 163 21.98 -17.45 5.29
CA VAL A 163 20.72 -16.96 4.71
C VAL A 163 20.95 -16.48 3.27
N LEU A 164 21.98 -15.68 3.02
CA LEU A 164 22.28 -15.18 1.68
C LEU A 164 22.59 -16.31 0.70
N GLU A 165 23.42 -17.28 1.10
CA GLU A 165 23.74 -18.46 0.29
C GLU A 165 22.47 -19.24 -0.07
N ALA A 166 21.60 -19.48 0.91
CA ALA A 166 20.33 -20.18 0.70
C ALA A 166 19.34 -19.37 -0.17
N GLN A 167 19.33 -18.04 -0.08
CA GLN A 167 18.56 -17.18 -0.98
C GLN A 167 19.04 -17.31 -2.42
N VAL A 168 20.35 -17.21 -2.64
CA VAL A 168 20.98 -17.35 -3.96
C VAL A 168 20.70 -18.74 -4.56
N GLU A 169 20.74 -19.79 -3.74
CA GLU A 169 20.38 -21.15 -4.18
C GLU A 169 18.89 -21.25 -4.55
N ARG A 170 18.01 -20.73 -3.69
CA ARG A 170 16.55 -20.86 -3.82
C ARG A 170 15.95 -20.04 -4.96
N TYR A 171 16.52 -18.87 -5.28
CA TYR A 171 15.98 -17.95 -6.27
C TYR A 171 16.87 -17.91 -7.52
N PRO A 172 16.47 -18.58 -8.61
CA PRO A 172 17.26 -18.62 -9.85
C PRO A 172 17.53 -17.23 -10.45
N ASP A 173 16.62 -16.28 -10.24
CA ASP A 173 16.70 -14.92 -10.78
C ASP A 173 17.65 -14.00 -9.99
N LEU A 174 18.14 -14.43 -8.81
CA LEU A 174 19.14 -13.65 -8.09
C LEU A 174 20.52 -13.76 -8.78
N PRO A 175 21.24 -12.63 -8.91
CA PRO A 175 22.63 -12.66 -9.36
C PRO A 175 23.48 -13.55 -8.46
N ARG A 176 24.51 -14.19 -9.04
CA ARG A 176 25.39 -15.12 -8.34
C ARG A 176 26.67 -14.48 -7.81
N ASP A 177 26.93 -13.23 -8.18
CA ASP A 177 28.07 -12.44 -7.73
C ASP A 177 27.62 -11.28 -6.84
N LEU A 178 28.53 -10.80 -5.98
CA LEU A 178 28.26 -9.72 -5.04
C LEU A 178 27.91 -8.39 -5.72
N SER A 179 28.42 -8.12 -6.92
CA SER A 179 28.11 -6.87 -7.63
C SER A 179 26.66 -6.87 -8.10
N GLY A 180 26.20 -7.97 -8.68
CA GLY A 180 24.81 -8.14 -9.07
C GLY A 180 23.86 -8.13 -7.88
N LEU A 181 24.21 -8.82 -6.79
CA LEU A 181 23.41 -8.82 -5.55
C LEU A 181 23.33 -7.42 -4.92
N ALA A 182 24.45 -6.68 -4.90
CA ALA A 182 24.45 -5.29 -4.46
C ALA A 182 23.55 -4.42 -5.35
N GLY A 183 23.62 -4.61 -6.67
CA GLY A 183 22.72 -3.96 -7.62
C GLY A 183 21.25 -4.27 -7.34
N PHE A 184 20.91 -5.54 -7.07
CA PHE A 184 19.56 -5.97 -6.70
C PHE A 184 19.07 -5.29 -5.43
N CYS A 185 19.88 -5.23 -4.37
CA CYS A 185 19.55 -4.54 -3.13
C CYS A 185 19.38 -3.02 -3.30
N GLN A 186 20.03 -2.44 -4.32
CA GLN A 186 19.97 -1.02 -4.65
C GLN A 186 18.90 -0.70 -5.71
N MET A 187 18.21 -1.71 -6.27
CA MET A 187 17.13 -1.49 -7.22
C MET A 187 16.08 -0.62 -6.56
N ARG A 188 15.98 0.62 -7.04
CA ARG A 188 14.98 1.56 -6.59
C ARG A 188 13.62 1.09 -7.10
N ASP A 189 12.61 1.23 -6.25
CA ASP A 189 11.23 1.20 -6.71
C ASP A 189 11.10 2.21 -7.86
N SER A 190 10.70 1.75 -9.04
CA SER A 190 10.58 2.59 -10.24
C SER A 190 9.57 3.73 -10.08
N ARG A 191 8.75 3.69 -9.02
CA ARG A 191 7.85 4.76 -8.61
C ARG A 191 8.57 5.89 -7.88
N ASN A 192 9.74 5.67 -7.29
CA ASN A 192 10.46 6.67 -6.50
C ASN A 192 11.30 7.59 -7.40
N VAL A 193 11.29 8.87 -7.09
CA VAL A 193 12.16 9.89 -7.71
C VAL A 193 13.46 10.01 -6.93
N ASP A 194 13.41 9.87 -5.60
CA ASP A 194 14.55 9.92 -4.69
C ASP A 194 14.71 8.60 -3.91
N ALA A 195 15.89 8.36 -3.32
CA ALA A 195 16.24 7.14 -2.60
C ALA A 195 15.24 6.76 -1.48
N ASP A 196 14.67 7.75 -0.79
CA ASP A 196 13.81 7.52 0.38
C ASP A 196 12.31 7.49 0.03
N GLY A 197 11.95 7.63 -1.26
CA GLY A 197 10.57 7.61 -1.73
C GLY A 197 9.71 8.77 -1.23
N LYS A 198 10.34 9.90 -0.88
CA LYS A 198 9.68 11.14 -0.46
C LYS A 198 9.08 11.87 -1.66
N LEU A 199 9.68 11.71 -2.83
CA LEU A 199 9.14 12.08 -4.12
C LEU A 199 8.89 10.80 -4.92
N VAL A 200 7.73 10.74 -5.55
CA VAL A 200 7.30 9.62 -6.40
C VAL A 200 6.77 10.16 -7.72
N TRP A 201 6.91 9.38 -8.79
CA TRP A 201 6.33 9.66 -10.09
C TRP A 201 4.81 9.49 -10.01
N ARG A 202 4.06 10.56 -10.32
CA ARG A 202 2.61 10.53 -10.52
C ARG A 202 2.25 11.28 -11.81
N ASN A 203 1.54 10.62 -12.71
CA ASN A 203 1.21 11.08 -14.05
C ASN A 203 2.43 11.66 -14.80
N GLY A 204 3.59 11.01 -14.66
CA GLY A 204 4.85 11.47 -15.26
C GLY A 204 5.55 12.63 -14.53
N GLN A 205 4.98 13.14 -13.43
CA GLN A 205 5.51 14.28 -12.68
C GLN A 205 6.00 13.88 -11.29
N ALA A 206 7.13 14.43 -10.87
CA ALA A 206 7.65 14.24 -9.51
C ALA A 206 6.69 14.86 -8.50
N SER A 207 6.17 14.07 -7.56
CA SER A 207 5.14 14.47 -6.60
C SER A 207 5.48 14.04 -5.17
N PHE A 208 5.10 14.85 -4.19
CA PHE A 208 5.36 14.55 -2.78
C PHE A 208 4.59 13.32 -2.31
N ASN A 209 5.27 12.40 -1.63
CA ASN A 209 4.66 11.20 -1.07
C ASN A 209 4.40 11.30 0.45
N PHE A 210 4.75 12.43 1.06
CA PHE A 210 4.67 12.68 2.50
C PHE A 210 4.24 14.12 2.81
N GLY A 211 3.97 14.38 4.09
CA GLY A 211 3.70 15.71 4.62
C GLY A 211 2.40 16.34 4.11
N LYS A 212 2.21 17.63 4.43
CA LYS A 212 1.00 18.40 4.07
C LYS A 212 0.79 18.54 2.55
N HIS A 213 1.86 18.44 1.77
CA HIS A 213 1.80 18.53 0.31
C HIS A 213 1.77 17.17 -0.38
N ARG A 214 1.52 16.08 0.36
CA ARG A 214 1.35 14.75 -0.23
C ARG A 214 0.38 14.84 -1.41
N THR A 215 0.78 14.27 -2.55
CA THR A 215 0.13 14.32 -3.89
C THR A 215 0.28 15.58 -4.72
N LEU A 216 0.73 16.70 -4.15
CA LEU A 216 1.08 17.86 -4.98
C LEU A 216 2.40 17.60 -5.69
N THR A 217 2.52 18.18 -6.88
CA THR A 217 3.73 18.06 -7.69
C THR A 217 4.84 18.94 -7.10
N LEU A 218 6.09 18.54 -7.31
CA LEU A 218 7.26 19.33 -6.95
C LEU A 218 7.22 20.71 -7.63
N GLN A 219 6.74 20.76 -8.86
CA GLN A 219 6.56 22.00 -9.62
C GLN A 219 5.52 22.93 -8.99
N GLU A 220 4.37 22.41 -8.59
CA GLU A 220 3.34 23.20 -7.93
C GLU A 220 3.83 23.77 -6.59
N VAL A 221 4.51 22.96 -5.78
CA VAL A 221 5.04 23.40 -4.48
C VAL A 221 6.17 24.41 -4.68
N ALA A 222 7.10 24.17 -5.60
CA ALA A 222 8.16 25.14 -5.93
C ALA A 222 7.60 26.51 -6.33
N ARG A 223 6.47 26.52 -7.05
CA ARG A 223 5.81 27.75 -7.50
C ARG A 223 4.95 28.42 -6.42
N LYS A 224 4.20 27.65 -5.63
CA LYS A 224 3.21 28.17 -4.67
C LYS A 224 3.78 28.40 -3.27
N GLU A 225 4.74 27.58 -2.85
CA GLU A 225 5.33 27.61 -1.50
C GLU A 225 6.83 27.24 -1.55
N PRO A 226 7.69 28.06 -2.19
CA PRO A 226 9.13 27.77 -2.31
C PRO A 226 9.83 27.61 -0.96
N SER A 227 9.39 28.33 0.06
CA SER A 227 9.88 28.22 1.44
C SER A 227 9.75 26.80 2.03
N TYR A 228 8.80 26.00 1.52
CA TYR A 228 8.68 24.60 1.93
C TYR A 228 9.88 23.77 1.45
N LEU A 229 10.39 24.02 0.26
CA LEU A 229 11.58 23.34 -0.26
C LEU A 229 12.84 23.78 0.49
N GLU A 230 12.95 25.07 0.83
CA GLU A 230 14.03 25.58 1.68
C GLU A 230 14.05 24.92 3.05
N TRP A 231 12.89 24.84 3.71
CA TRP A 231 12.74 24.11 4.97
C TRP A 231 13.12 22.64 4.80
N LEU A 232 12.67 21.98 3.74
CA LEU A 232 12.92 20.57 3.51
C LEU A 232 14.43 20.28 3.37
N MET A 233 15.18 21.14 2.67
CA MET A 233 16.64 21.03 2.55
C MET A 233 17.37 21.17 3.90
N GLY A 234 16.80 21.91 4.85
CA GLY A 234 17.36 22.06 6.20
C GLY A 234 16.89 21.01 7.20
N ALA A 235 15.96 20.13 6.83
CA ALA A 235 15.40 19.15 7.75
C ALA A 235 16.38 17.97 7.98
N GLU A 236 16.54 17.56 9.24
CA GLU A 236 17.49 16.52 9.67
C GLU A 236 17.35 15.19 8.93
N LYS A 237 16.13 14.84 8.50
CA LYS A 237 15.83 13.58 7.79
C LYS A 237 15.90 13.69 6.27
N THR A 238 16.45 14.77 5.71
CA THR A 238 16.49 14.97 4.25
C THR A 238 17.79 14.45 3.67
N THR A 239 17.70 13.65 2.60
CA THR A 239 18.87 13.08 1.93
C THR A 239 19.59 14.13 1.08
N PRO A 240 20.89 13.93 0.79
CA PRO A 240 21.62 14.78 -0.15
C PRO A 240 20.96 14.83 -1.54
N GLU A 241 20.40 13.70 -1.99
CA GLU A 241 19.69 13.62 -3.27
C GLU A 241 18.42 14.47 -3.28
N LEU A 242 17.55 14.31 -2.27
CA LEU A 242 16.33 15.12 -2.18
C LEU A 242 16.66 16.61 -2.03
N THR A 243 17.75 16.93 -1.32
CA THR A 243 18.27 18.29 -1.21
C THR A 243 18.62 18.87 -2.58
N GLU A 244 19.34 18.11 -3.40
CA GLU A 244 19.70 18.54 -4.76
C GLU A 244 18.47 18.68 -5.66
N ILE A 245 17.52 17.75 -5.60
CA ILE A 245 16.25 17.84 -6.33
C ILE A 245 15.49 19.12 -5.95
N CYS A 246 15.39 19.45 -4.66
CA CYS A 246 14.74 20.67 -4.19
C CYS A 246 15.46 21.93 -4.68
N ARG A 247 16.80 21.95 -4.64
CA ARG A 247 17.62 23.04 -5.15
C ARG A 247 17.38 23.27 -6.65
N GLN A 248 17.35 22.20 -7.44
CA GLN A 248 17.08 22.27 -8.87
C GLN A 248 15.66 22.76 -9.16
N ALA A 249 14.67 22.30 -8.40
CA ALA A 249 13.28 22.72 -8.54
C ALA A 249 13.08 24.22 -8.28
N LEU A 250 13.76 24.76 -7.26
CA LEU A 250 13.78 26.20 -6.99
C LEU A 250 14.43 27.00 -8.13
N ALA A 251 15.36 26.39 -8.87
CA ALA A 251 15.96 26.95 -10.09
C ALA A 251 15.14 26.66 -11.37
N GLY A 252 13.91 26.13 -11.24
CA GLY A 252 13.02 25.83 -12.36
C GLY A 252 13.34 24.55 -13.14
N ARG A 253 14.24 23.69 -12.63
CA ARG A 253 14.58 22.40 -13.24
C ARG A 253 13.90 21.27 -12.47
N PHE A 254 13.14 20.44 -13.17
CA PHE A 254 12.36 19.36 -12.56
C PHE A 254 12.82 17.99 -13.07
N PRO A 255 12.78 16.94 -12.23
CA PRO A 255 13.06 15.58 -12.67
C PRO A 255 12.13 15.15 -13.81
N VAL A 256 12.69 14.43 -14.79
CA VAL A 256 11.96 13.82 -15.90
C VAL A 256 11.93 12.30 -15.71
N LYS A 257 10.77 11.67 -15.91
CA LYS A 257 10.62 10.22 -15.73
C LYS A 257 11.40 9.48 -16.82
N PRO A 258 12.29 8.53 -16.47
CA PRO A 258 13.00 7.73 -17.47
C PRO A 258 12.04 7.00 -18.41
N GLY A 259 12.29 7.04 -19.72
CA GLY A 259 11.47 6.39 -20.75
C GLY A 259 10.27 7.18 -21.28
N GLN A 260 10.22 8.51 -21.04
CA GLN A 260 9.24 9.43 -21.64
C GLN A 260 9.90 10.48 -22.57
N GLU A 261 11.03 10.14 -23.19
CA GLU A 261 11.61 10.92 -24.30
C GLU A 261 10.89 10.65 -25.63
#